data_AF-A0A7V6W6F3-F1
#
_entry.id   AF-A0A7V6W6F3-F1
#
_cell.length_a   1.000
_cell.length_b   1.000
_cell.length_c   1.000
_cell.angle_alpha   90.00
_cell.angle_beta   90.00
_cell.angle_gamma   90.00
#
_symmetry.space_group_name_H-M   'P 1'
#
loop_
_entity.id
_entity.type
_entity.pdbx_description
1 polymer ?
#
loop_
_entity_poly.entity_id
_entity_poly.type
_entity_poly.pdbx_seq_one_letter_code
_entity_poly.pdbx_strand_id
1 'polypeptide(L)' 'MQNQTIRLGIVGATGYVGMELCRLALSHPNFELSALCSRSY' A
#
# COMPACT_ATOMS: atom_id res chain seq x y z
N MET A 1 15.08 -16.12 7.27
CA MET A 1 14.92 -15.42 5.97
C MET A 1 15.12 -13.94 6.25
N GLN A 2 15.91 -13.21 5.47
CA GLN A 2 16.12 -11.79 5.73
C GLN A 2 14.80 -11.03 5.56
N ASN A 3 14.28 -10.48 6.66
CA ASN A 3 13.06 -9.69 6.70
C ASN A 3 13.38 -8.28 6.18
N GLN A 4 13.61 -8.14 4.88
CA GLN A 4 13.82 -6.83 4.28
C GLN A 4 12.45 -6.15 4.09
N THR A 5 12.27 -5.03 4.79
CA THR A 5 11.08 -4.19 4.61
C THR A 5 11.09 -3.56 3.23
N ILE A 6 10.01 -3.78 2.47
CA ILE A 6 9.76 -3.18 1.17
C ILE A 6 8.89 -1.95 1.38
N ARG A 7 9.44 -0.80 1.03
CA ARG A 7 8.74 0.49 1.05
C ARG A 7 7.93 0.64 -0.23
N LEU A 8 6.63 0.85 -0.10
CA LEU A 8 5.70 0.88 -1.23
C LEU A 8 4.75 2.07 -1.17
N GLY A 9 4.36 2.55 -2.34
CA GLY A 9 3.38 3.63 -2.50
C GLY A 9 2.22 3.20 -3.37
N ILE A 10 1.00 3.69 -3.07
CA ILE A 10 -0.23 3.36 -3.82
C ILE A 10 -0.83 4.64 -4.41
N VAL A 11 -1.01 4.65 -5.74
CA VAL A 11 -1.72 5.70 -6.48
C VAL A 11 -3.12 5.21 -6.82
N GLY A 12 -4.13 6.05 -6.59
CA GLY A 12 -5.54 5.63 -6.63
C GLY A 12 -5.99 4.97 -5.31
N ALA A 13 -5.38 5.35 -4.18
CA ALA A 13 -5.60 4.70 -2.88
C ALA A 13 -7.06 4.74 -2.39
N THR A 14 -7.87 5.70 -2.86
CA THR A 14 -9.29 5.80 -2.50
C THR A 14 -10.23 4.97 -3.38
N GLY A 15 -9.75 4.39 -4.48
CA GLY A 15 -10.52 3.44 -5.27
C GLY A 15 -10.68 2.11 -4.52
N TYR A 16 -11.68 1.31 -4.89
CA TYR A 16 -11.94 0.01 -4.26
C TYR A 16 -10.70 -0.90 -4.25
N VAL A 17 -10.03 -1.00 -5.40
CA VAL A 17 -8.79 -1.77 -5.52
C VAL A 17 -7.66 -1.16 -4.69
N GLY A 18 -7.54 0.18 -4.67
CA GLY A 18 -6.53 0.87 -3.88
C GLY A 18 -6.69 0.62 -2.38
N MET A 19 -7.92 0.66 -1.88
CA MET A 19 -8.26 0.34 -0.50
C MET A 19 -7.93 -1.10 -0.13
N GLU A 20 -8.28 -2.07 -1.00
CA GLU A 20 -7.96 -3.47 -0.77
C GLU A 20 -6.45 -3.76 -0.81
N LEU A 21 -5.71 -3.10 -1.70
CA LEU A 21 -4.25 -3.15 -1.71
C LEU A 21 -3.65 -2.58 -0.42
N CYS A 22 -4.19 -1.46 0.09
CA CYS A 22 -3.77 -0.92 1.39
C CYS A 22 -4.02 -1.93 2.52
N ARG A 23 -5.21 -2.55 2.56
CA ARG A 23 -5.58 -3.56 3.55
C ARG A 23 -4.62 -4.75 3.55
N LEU A 24 -4.32 -5.29 2.37
CA LEU A 24 -3.37 -6.40 2.20
C LEU A 24 -1.95 -5.98 2.59
N ALA A 25 -1.49 -4.80 2.17
CA ALA A 25 -0.16 -4.30 2.48
C ALA A 25 0.05 -4.08 3.98
N LEU A 26 -0.94 -3.52 4.69
CA LEU A 26 -0.92 -3.35 6.15
C LEU A 26 -0.86 -4.68 6.90
N SER A 27 -1.32 -5.77 6.29
CA SER A 27 -1.34 -7.11 6.90
C SER A 27 -0.04 -7.90 6.63
N HIS A 28 0.84 -7.39 5.76
CA HIS A 28 2.03 -8.12 5.33
C HIS A 28 3.27 -7.73 6.15
N PRO A 29 3.99 -8.69 6.75
CA PRO A 29 5.04 -8.42 7.75
C PRO A 29 6.27 -7.71 7.20
N ASN A 30 6.43 -7.67 5.88
CA ASN A 30 7.61 -7.10 5.23
C ASN A 30 7.28 -5.81 4.46
N PHE A 31 6.07 -5.26 4.59
CA PHE A 31 5.63 -4.11 3.80
C PHE A 31 5.46 -2.87 4.66
N GLU A 32 5.89 -1.74 4.12
CA GLU A 32 5.71 -0.42 4.73
C GLU A 32 5.09 0.53 3.70
N LEU A 33 3.87 1.00 3.97
CA LEU A 33 3.22 2.03 3.18
C LEU A 33 3.92 3.38 3.39
N SER A 34 4.71 3.80 2.42
CA SER A 34 5.50 5.04 2.46
C SER A 34 4.84 6.21 1.74
N ALA A 35 3.86 5.97 0.86
CA ALA A 35 3.12 7.03 0.16
C ALA A 35 1.73 6.58 -0.28
N LEU A 36 0.74 7.46 -0.16
CA LEU A 36 -0.62 7.26 -0.69
C LEU A 36 -1.02 8.51 -1.47
N CYS A 37 -1.59 8.33 -2.66
CA CYS A 37 -2.13 9.42 -3.46
C CYS A 37 -3.40 8.97 -4.17
N SER A 38 -4.34 9.88 -4.38
CA SER A 38 -5.54 9.62 -5.15
C SER A 38 -6.02 10.91 -5.81
N ARG A 39 -6.63 10.79 -6.98
CA ARG A 39 -7.24 11.92 -7.68
C ARG A 39 -8.61 11.50 -8.20
N SER A 40 -9.61 12.29 -7.86
CA SER A 40 -10.98 12.17 -8.36
C SER A 40 -11.21 13.31 -9.35
N TYR A 41 -11.75 12.98 -10.51
CA TYR A 41 -12.18 13.94 -11.54
C TYR A 41 -13.67 14.20 -11.42
#